data_AF-A0A2K2FX87-F1
#
_entry.id   AF-A0A2K2FX87-F1
#
_cell.length_a   1.000
_cell.length_b   1.000
_cell.length_c   1.000
_cell.angle_alpha   90.00
_cell.angle_beta   90.00
_cell.angle_gamma   90.00
#
_symmetry.space_group_name_H-M   'P 1'
#
loop_
_entity.id
_entity.type
_entity.pdbx_description
1 polymer ?
#
loop_
_entity_poly.entity_id
_entity_poly.type
_entity_poly.pdbx_seq_one_letter_code
_entity_poly.pdbx_strand_id
1 'polypeptide(L)'
;MTRIIVLLNLKPGKSVADYERWAETTDLPTVNGLKSVSNFEVLRTAGLLGGGAAPYQYVEIIDVADMDLFGEETSTEAMGKVAAEFQDWADPIFIMTEKLSGVQGA
;
A
#
# COMPACT_ATOMS: atom_id res chain seq x y z
N MET A 1 10.04 -9.09 10.66
CA MET A 1 8.70 -8.62 10.24
C MET A 1 8.90 -7.86 8.95
N THR A 2 8.23 -8.32 7.91
CA THR A 2 8.29 -7.70 6.58
C THR A 2 7.27 -6.59 6.51
N ARG A 3 7.67 -5.44 5.97
CA ARG A 3 6.79 -4.31 5.73
C ARG A 3 6.89 -3.90 4.29
N ILE A 4 5.76 -3.79 3.61
CA ILE A 4 5.71 -3.28 2.24
C ILE A 4 5.29 -1.81 2.32
N ILE A 5 6.05 -0.96 1.63
CA ILE A 5 5.72 0.45 1.43
C ILE A 5 5.29 0.62 -0.02
N VAL A 6 4.12 1.19 -0.24
CA VAL A 6 3.61 1.50 -1.57
C VAL A 6 3.63 3.01 -1.76
N LEU A 7 4.23 3.47 -2.85
CA LEU A 7 4.29 4.89 -3.21
C LEU A 7 3.51 5.10 -4.50
N LEU A 8 2.55 6.03 -4.48
CA LEU A 8 1.72 6.26 -5.66
C LEU A 8 1.34 7.72 -5.91
N ASN A 9 1.13 8.00 -7.19
CA ASN A 9 0.51 9.20 -7.72
C ASN A 9 -0.67 8.77 -8.60
N LEU A 10 -1.77 9.52 -8.51
CA LEU A 10 -2.93 9.27 -9.36
C LEU A 10 -2.60 9.58 -10.81
N LYS A 11 -3.11 8.74 -11.71
CA LYS A 11 -3.01 8.95 -13.16
C LYS A 11 -3.69 10.27 -13.55
N PRO A 12 -3.23 10.93 -14.64
CA PRO A 12 -3.84 12.18 -15.11
C PRO A 12 -5.36 12.06 -15.30
N GLY A 13 -6.10 13.05 -14.79
CA GLY A 13 -7.56 13.09 -14.90
C GLY A 13 -8.32 12.25 -13.88
N LYS A 14 -7.65 11.48 -13.02
CA LYS A 14 -8.32 10.78 -11.91
C LYS A 14 -8.74 11.76 -10.82
N SER A 15 -9.93 11.52 -10.28
CA SER A 15 -10.51 12.30 -9.18
C SER A 15 -9.93 11.82 -7.86
N VAL A 16 -9.42 12.76 -7.06
CA VAL A 16 -8.95 12.50 -5.69
C VAL A 16 -10.08 11.94 -4.83
N ALA A 17 -11.27 12.53 -4.90
CA ALA A 17 -12.40 12.13 -4.08
C ALA A 17 -12.92 10.72 -4.42
N ASP A 18 -12.83 10.32 -5.69
CA ASP A 18 -13.26 8.99 -6.11
C ASP A 18 -12.23 7.93 -5.73
N TYR A 19 -10.93 8.26 -5.83
CA TYR A 19 -9.86 7.40 -5.32
C TYR A 19 -9.96 7.22 -3.81
N GLU A 20 -10.07 8.30 -3.03
CA GLU A 20 -10.17 8.23 -1.56
C GLU A 20 -11.39 7.38 -1.15
N ARG A 21 -12.54 7.55 -1.82
CA ARG A 21 -13.72 6.70 -1.60
C ARG A 21 -13.44 5.23 -1.90
N TRP A 22 -12.83 4.93 -3.04
CA TRP A 22 -12.47 3.55 -3.40
C TRP A 22 -11.51 2.94 -2.39
N ALA A 23 -10.50 3.70 -1.94
CA ALA A 23 -9.55 3.25 -0.93
C ALA A 23 -10.26 2.90 0.39
N GLU A 24 -11.18 3.75 0.84
CA GLU A 24 -11.97 3.54 2.07
C GLU A 24 -12.93 2.36 1.98
N THR A 25 -13.61 2.17 0.84
CA THR A 25 -14.68 1.17 0.73
C THR A 25 -14.23 -0.18 0.19
N THR A 26 -13.11 -0.23 -0.53
CA THR A 26 -12.66 -1.42 -1.26
C THR A 26 -11.29 -1.85 -0.79
N ASP A 27 -10.28 -0.99 -0.93
CA ASP A 27 -8.88 -1.36 -0.72
C ASP A 27 -8.56 -1.66 0.75
N LEU A 28 -8.76 -0.66 1.62
CA LEU A 28 -8.55 -0.77 3.07
C LEU A 28 -9.23 -2.00 3.68
N PRO A 29 -10.55 -2.25 3.48
CA PRO A 29 -11.20 -3.42 4.07
C PRO A 29 -10.77 -4.75 3.43
N THR A 30 -10.41 -4.75 2.14
CA THR A 30 -9.99 -5.98 1.46
C THR A 30 -8.60 -6.42 1.94
N VAL A 31 -7.63 -5.51 1.97
CA VAL A 31 -6.25 -5.82 2.40
C VAL A 31 -6.19 -6.09 3.91
N ASN A 32 -6.91 -5.33 4.75
CA ASN A 32 -7.02 -5.65 6.18
C ASN A 32 -7.81 -6.95 6.46
N GLY A 33 -8.57 -7.46 5.48
CA GLY A 33 -9.27 -8.74 5.58
C GLY A 33 -8.38 -9.96 5.32
N LEU A 34 -7.17 -9.75 4.80
CA LEU A 34 -6.21 -10.83 4.53
C LEU A 34 -5.63 -11.38 5.82
N LYS A 35 -5.50 -12.70 5.92
CA LYS A 35 -4.97 -13.35 7.13
C LYS A 35 -3.46 -13.14 7.27
N SER A 36 -2.78 -12.93 6.16
CA SER A 36 -1.35 -12.62 6.11
C SER A 36 -1.03 -11.19 6.54
N VAL A 37 -2.01 -10.28 6.58
CA VAL A 37 -1.82 -8.86 6.90
C VAL A 37 -2.20 -8.60 8.35
N SER A 38 -1.28 -7.96 9.07
CA SER A 38 -1.50 -7.56 10.48
C SER A 38 -1.94 -6.11 10.63
N ASN A 39 -1.60 -5.26 9.66
CA ASN A 39 -2.01 -3.87 9.59
C ASN A 39 -1.85 -3.36 8.15
N PHE A 40 -2.84 -2.60 7.68
CA PHE A 40 -2.76 -1.86 6.43
C PHE A 40 -3.37 -0.46 6.60
N GLU A 41 -2.60 0.55 6.20
CA GLU A 41 -3.00 1.96 6.21
C GLU A 41 -2.64 2.65 4.90
N VAL A 42 -3.48 3.61 4.50
CA VAL A 42 -3.27 4.51 3.36
C VAL A 42 -3.14 5.92 3.90
N LEU A 43 -2.03 6.57 3.58
CA LEU A 43 -1.66 7.89 4.07
C LEU A 43 -1.60 8.87 2.90
N ARG A 44 -2.46 9.89 2.92
CA ARG A 44 -2.31 11.04 2.03
C ARG A 44 -1.14 11.91 2.49
N THR A 45 -0.27 12.28 1.55
CA THR A 45 0.86 13.15 1.88
C THR A 45 0.42 14.60 2.05
N ALA A 46 0.97 15.28 3.06
CA ALA A 46 0.67 16.67 3.38
C ALA A 46 1.76 17.67 2.92
N GLY A 47 2.89 17.18 2.43
CA GLY A 47 4.07 17.96 2.06
C GLY A 47 5.35 17.45 2.72
N LEU A 48 6.46 18.15 2.48
CA LEU A 48 7.76 17.85 3.08
C LEU A 48 8.04 18.78 4.27
N LEU A 49 8.72 18.28 5.30
CA LEU A 49 9.10 19.08 6.47
C LEU A 49 10.02 20.26 6.11
N GLY A 50 10.87 20.11 5.10
CA GLY A 50 11.72 21.18 4.56
C GLY A 50 10.97 22.19 3.69
N GLY A 51 9.65 22.04 3.53
CA GLY A 51 8.82 22.81 2.60
C GLY A 51 8.71 22.15 1.22
N GLY A 52 7.62 22.46 0.52
CA GLY A 52 7.32 21.93 -0.81
C GLY A 52 6.41 20.70 -0.80
N ALA A 53 6.08 20.24 -2.01
CA ALA A 53 5.23 19.08 -2.23
C ALA A 53 6.00 17.77 -2.02
N ALA A 54 5.32 16.76 -1.46
CA ALA A 54 5.85 15.41 -1.43
C ALA A 54 5.91 14.83 -2.86
N PRO A 55 6.89 13.96 -3.17
CA PRO A 55 7.03 13.36 -4.50
C PRO A 55 5.93 12.35 -4.86
N TYR A 56 5.19 11.86 -3.86
CA TYR A 56 4.06 10.95 -4.01
C TYR A 56 2.84 11.51 -3.29
N GLN A 57 1.66 11.35 -3.87
CA GLN A 57 0.38 11.81 -3.31
C GLN A 57 -0.09 10.92 -2.16
N TYR A 58 0.21 9.62 -2.22
CA TYR A 58 -0.14 8.66 -1.17
C TYR A 58 1.02 7.71 -0.87
N VAL A 59 1.02 7.23 0.37
CA VAL A 59 1.89 6.18 0.89
C VAL A 59 1.01 5.13 1.52
N GLU A 60 1.16 3.87 1.13
CA GLU A 60 0.52 2.76 1.82
C GLU A 60 1.56 1.97 2.61
N ILE A 61 1.15 1.47 3.77
CA ILE A 61 2.01 0.67 4.64
C ILE A 61 1.28 -0.64 4.94
N ILE A 62 1.87 -1.75 4.51
CA ILE A 62 1.36 -3.10 4.74
C ILE A 62 2.33 -3.83 5.66
N ASP A 63 1.88 -4.17 6.86
CA ASP A 63 2.59 -5.04 7.78
C ASP A 63 2.19 -6.50 7.54
N VAL A 64 3.09 -7.24 6.91
CA VAL A 64 2.85 -8.63 6.52
C VAL A 64 3.40 -9.56 7.61
N ALA A 65 2.50 -10.34 8.22
CA ALA A 65 2.82 -11.34 9.23
C ALA A 65 3.36 -12.64 8.61
N ASP A 66 2.90 -12.99 7.40
CA ASP A 66 3.28 -14.19 6.67
C ASP A 66 3.37 -13.89 5.17
N MET A 67 4.59 -13.85 4.62
CA MET A 67 4.81 -13.51 3.22
C MET A 67 4.42 -14.64 2.24
N ASP A 68 4.48 -15.90 2.68
CA ASP A 68 4.12 -17.03 1.82
C ASP A 68 2.60 -17.04 1.64
N LEU A 69 1.86 -16.91 2.76
CA LEU A 69 0.40 -16.77 2.72
C LEU A 69 -0.04 -15.51 1.99
N PHE A 70 0.68 -14.39 2.13
CA PHE A 70 0.39 -13.17 1.38
C PHE A 70 0.49 -13.40 -0.13
N GLY A 71 1.50 -14.13 -0.59
CA GLY A 71 1.64 -14.51 -2.00
C GLY A 71 0.46 -15.35 -2.51
N GLU A 72 -0.01 -16.30 -1.70
CA GLU A 72 -1.19 -17.11 -2.03
C GLU A 72 -2.47 -16.28 -2.11
N GLU A 73 -2.73 -15.46 -1.09
CA GLU A 73 -3.94 -14.61 -0.99
C GLU A 73 -4.00 -13.55 -2.10
N THR A 74 -2.85 -12.96 -2.44
CA THR A 74 -2.75 -11.95 -3.52
C THR A 74 -2.84 -12.55 -4.92
N SER A 75 -2.63 -13.85 -5.08
CA SER A 75 -2.79 -14.57 -6.34
C SER A 75 -4.25 -15.00 -6.62
N THR A 76 -5.18 -14.70 -5.71
CA THR A 76 -6.60 -15.05 -5.88
C THR A 76 -7.29 -14.18 -6.94
N GLU A 77 -8.34 -14.70 -7.57
CA GLU A 77 -9.13 -13.94 -8.55
C GLU A 77 -9.74 -12.67 -7.95
N ALA A 78 -10.15 -12.72 -6.68
CA ALA A 78 -10.69 -11.58 -5.96
C ALA A 78 -9.65 -10.45 -5.83
N MET A 79 -8.43 -10.78 -5.39
CA MET A 79 -7.37 -9.78 -5.28
C MET A 79 -6.88 -9.31 -6.66
N GLY A 80 -6.91 -10.17 -7.68
CA GLY A 80 -6.63 -9.79 -9.07
C GLY A 80 -7.55 -8.68 -9.58
N LYS A 81 -8.83 -8.66 -9.18
CA LYS A 81 -9.78 -7.58 -9.52
C LYS A 81 -9.41 -6.28 -8.83
N VAL A 82 -9.12 -6.33 -7.52
CA VAL A 82 -8.69 -5.14 -6.76
C VAL A 82 -7.37 -4.60 -7.30
N ALA A 83 -6.41 -5.46 -7.64
CA ALA A 83 -5.15 -5.06 -8.25
C ALA A 83 -5.36 -4.39 -9.61
N ALA A 84 -6.29 -4.89 -10.44
CA ALA A 84 -6.63 -4.26 -11.72
C ALA A 84 -7.26 -2.87 -11.52
N GLU A 85 -8.21 -2.74 -10.59
CA GLU A 85 -8.79 -1.44 -10.22
C GLU A 85 -7.72 -0.48 -9.68
N PHE A 86 -6.77 -0.98 -8.88
CA PHE A 86 -5.68 -0.18 -8.35
C PHE A 86 -4.75 0.33 -9.46
N GLN A 87 -4.42 -0.52 -10.42
CA GLN A 87 -3.66 -0.13 -11.62
C GLN A 87 -4.40 0.90 -12.46
N ASP A 88 -5.74 0.94 -12.44
CA ASP A 88 -6.47 2.01 -13.10
C ASP A 88 -6.28 3.34 -12.40
N TRP A 89 -6.08 3.38 -11.07
CA TRP A 89 -5.88 4.61 -10.31
C TRP A 89 -4.47 5.17 -10.45
N ALA A 90 -3.45 4.32 -10.39
CA ALA A 90 -2.06 4.74 -10.28
C ALA A 90 -1.10 3.74 -10.92
N ASP A 91 0.16 4.15 -11.09
CA ASP A 91 1.29 3.26 -11.37
C ASP A 91 2.16 3.16 -10.09
N PRO A 92 1.76 2.33 -9.09
CA PRO A 92 2.40 2.28 -7.79
C PRO A 92 3.79 1.63 -7.82
N ILE A 93 4.65 2.03 -6.90
CA ILE A 93 5.92 1.37 -6.62
C ILE A 93 5.79 0.61 -5.30
N PHE A 94 6.04 -0.69 -5.34
CA PHE A 94 6.07 -1.55 -4.16
C PHE A 94 7.50 -1.74 -3.68
N ILE A 95 7.73 -1.43 -2.41
CA ILE A 95 9.05 -1.51 -1.78
C ILE A 95 8.93 -2.46 -0.59
N MET A 96 9.56 -3.62 -0.70
CA MET A 96 9.68 -4.53 0.43
C MET A 96 10.79 -4.02 1.36
N THR A 97 10.47 -3.94 2.65
CA THR A 97 11.38 -3.47 3.69
C THR A 97 11.42 -4.47 4.84
N GLU A 98 12.53 -4.48 5.54
CA GLU A 98 12.67 -5.17 6.81
C GLU A 98 12.96 -4.14 7.90
N LYS A 99 12.37 -4.37 9.08
CA LYS A 99 12.71 -3.56 10.23
C LYS A 99 14.13 -3.90 10.66
N LEU A 100 15.01 -2.89 10.69
CA LEU A 100 16.31 -3.02 11.36
C LEU A 100 16.06 -3.26 12.85
N SER A 101 16.25 -4.50 13.30
CA SER A 101 16.51 -4.78 14.71
C SER A 101 17.97 -4.41 14.97
N GLY A 102 18.23 -3.54 15.94
CA GLY A 102 19.59 -3.14 16.27
C GLY A 102 20.46 -4.37 16.54
N VAL A 103 21.50 -4.55 15.70
CA VAL A 103 22.65 -5.46 15.87
C VAL A 103 22.32 -6.82 16.50
N GLN A 104 22.18 -7.85 15.68
CA GLN A 104 22.67 -9.18 16.07
C GLN A 104 24.11 -9.33 15.59
N GLY A 105 25.04 -9.23 16.54
CA GLY A 105 26.38 -9.84 16.47
C GLY A 105 27.36 -9.27 15.46
N ALA A 106 28.43 -8.68 15.98
CA ALA A 106 29.75 -8.80 15.36
C ALA A 106 30.20 -10.28 15.34
#